data_AF-A0A016T2S9-F1
#
_entry.id   AF-A0A016T2S9-F1
#
_cell.length_a   1.000
_cell.length_b   1.000
_cell.length_c   1.000
_cell.angle_alpha   90.00
_cell.angle_beta   90.00
_cell.angle_gamma   90.00
#
_symmetry.space_group_name_H-M   'P 1'
#
loop_
_entity.id
_entity.type
_entity.pdbx_description
1 polymer ?
#
loop_
_entity_poly.entity_id
_entity_poly.type
_entity_poly.pdbx_seq_one_letter_code
_entity_poly.pdbx_strand_id
1 'polypeptide(L)'
;MDWDMYYNRIWLDPVWYALSLALTGLMFYQRLVLILLHATVSFNRACAVYAPLQYTKIFTRTRTKLLPVLGFLICLPVLVAYSIPLFGCVYYFEPYSLSWMFDASICNRVHTIAEYVCHGVILSFSIVVDFSVAAYLFRDRKKQGRNMMDFMFIVQTLVLALSNGFFTLFLYTIGTLQYFTPLLDHMAKLNNILLALIYTATIALCNKHVRTEIFNLITCKRNARNIGTVLVVVTSNT
;
A
#
# COMPACT_ATOMS: atom_id res chain seq x y z
N MET A 1 41.35 6.77 -17.36
CA MET A 1 40.24 5.83 -17.56
C MET A 1 39.01 6.72 -17.66
N ASP A 2 38.60 7.02 -18.89
CA ASP A 2 37.65 8.10 -19.20
C ASP A 2 36.22 7.70 -18.85
N TRP A 3 35.83 7.99 -17.61
CA TRP A 3 34.47 7.79 -17.12
C TRP A 3 33.44 8.63 -17.88
N ASP A 4 33.83 9.78 -18.42
CA ASP A 4 32.95 10.67 -19.19
C ASP A 4 32.49 10.07 -20.53
N MET A 5 33.32 9.23 -21.16
CA MET A 5 32.97 8.59 -22.43
C MET A 5 32.01 7.39 -22.25
N TYR A 6 32.09 6.72 -21.10
CA TYR A 6 31.14 5.67 -20.70
C TYR A 6 29.82 6.27 -20.19
N TYR A 7 29.88 7.44 -19.56
CA TYR A 7 28.75 8.20 -19.02
C TYR A 7 27.79 8.65 -20.12
N ASN A 8 28.32 9.25 -21.18
CA ASN A 8 27.50 9.56 -22.36
C ASN A 8 26.87 8.28 -22.91
N ARG A 9 27.57 7.13 -22.92
CA ARG A 9 27.05 5.89 -23.48
C ARG A 9 25.87 5.26 -22.70
N ILE A 10 25.84 5.37 -21.36
CA ILE A 10 24.74 4.85 -20.53
C ILE A 10 23.48 5.71 -20.65
N TRP A 11 23.62 7.03 -20.77
CA TRP A 11 22.50 7.94 -21.04
C TRP A 11 22.08 7.97 -22.51
N LEU A 12 23.00 7.67 -23.43
CA LEU A 12 22.70 7.45 -24.85
C LEU A 12 22.01 6.12 -25.11
N ASP A 13 22.04 5.16 -24.16
CA ASP A 13 21.31 3.91 -24.32
C ASP A 13 19.83 4.16 -24.00
N PRO A 14 18.96 4.28 -25.02
CA PRO A 14 17.57 4.67 -24.82
C PRO A 14 16.81 3.65 -23.96
N VAL A 15 17.32 2.41 -23.88
CA VAL A 15 16.76 1.32 -23.11
C VAL A 15 16.86 1.57 -21.60
N TRP A 16 18.03 1.98 -21.10
CA TRP A 16 18.24 2.22 -19.67
C TRP A 16 17.44 3.42 -19.18
N TYR A 17 17.41 4.47 -19.98
CA TYR A 17 16.60 5.64 -19.70
C TYR A 17 15.11 5.29 -19.65
N ALA A 18 14.57 4.60 -20.66
CA ALA A 18 13.17 4.18 -20.69
C ALA A 18 12.81 3.25 -19.52
N LEU A 19 13.70 2.34 -19.14
CA LEU A 19 13.52 1.46 -17.98
C LEU A 19 13.43 2.29 -16.68
N SER A 20 14.29 3.30 -16.51
CA SER A 20 14.27 4.15 -15.33
C SER A 20 12.95 4.92 -15.20
N LEU A 21 12.40 5.41 -16.31
CA LEU A 21 11.11 6.10 -16.33
C LEU A 21 9.95 5.14 -16.03
N ALA A 22 9.98 3.94 -16.62
CA ALA A 22 8.96 2.92 -16.35
C ALA A 22 8.95 2.50 -14.87
N LEU A 23 10.13 2.30 -14.27
CA LEU A 23 10.28 1.97 -12.86
C LEU A 23 9.80 3.11 -11.95
N THR A 24 10.09 4.36 -12.32
CA THR A 24 9.55 5.54 -11.62
C THR A 24 8.03 5.56 -11.61
N GLY A 25 7.43 5.44 -12.80
CA GLY A 25 5.98 5.43 -12.93
C GLY A 25 5.35 4.31 -12.11
N LEU A 26 5.95 3.12 -12.15
CA LEU A 26 5.49 1.98 -11.37
C LEU A 26 5.59 2.22 -9.86
N MET A 27 6.68 2.82 -9.39
CA MET A 27 6.91 3.13 -7.98
C MET A 27 5.84 4.09 -7.44
N PHE A 28 5.58 5.20 -8.13
CA PHE A 28 4.57 6.17 -7.71
C PHE A 28 3.14 5.63 -7.84
N TYR A 29 2.86 4.89 -8.92
CA TYR A 29 1.60 4.19 -9.10
C TYR A 29 1.31 3.23 -7.94
N GLN A 30 2.26 2.36 -7.61
CA GLN A 30 2.13 1.40 -6.51
C GLN A 30 1.86 2.10 -5.18
N ARG A 31 2.58 3.19 -4.91
CA ARG A 31 2.43 3.94 -3.65
C ARG A 31 1.03 4.57 -3.53
N LEU A 32 0.51 5.17 -4.60
CA LEU A 32 -0.83 5.75 -4.59
C LEU A 32 -1.92 4.68 -4.45
N VAL A 33 -1.79 3.56 -5.18
CA VAL A 33 -2.70 2.42 -5.06
C VAL A 33 -2.73 1.91 -3.62
N LEU A 34 -1.58 1.76 -2.97
CA LEU A 34 -1.49 1.29 -1.59
C LEU A 34 -2.27 2.19 -0.62
N ILE A 35 -2.17 3.51 -0.80
CA ILE A 35 -2.86 4.49 0.03
C ILE A 35 -4.37 4.45 -0.18
N LEU A 36 -4.84 4.37 -1.43
CA LEU A 36 -6.26 4.23 -1.73
C LEU A 36 -6.83 2.92 -1.20
N LEU A 37 -6.09 1.81 -1.35
CA LEU A 37 -6.49 0.52 -0.78
C LEU A 37 -6.57 0.59 0.74
N HIS A 38 -5.62 1.26 1.39
CA HIS A 38 -5.66 1.46 2.84
C HIS A 38 -6.91 2.24 3.26
N ALA A 39 -7.15 3.40 2.66
CA ALA A 39 -8.33 4.22 2.95
C ALA A 39 -9.64 3.45 2.73
N THR A 40 -9.68 2.65 1.67
CA THR A 40 -10.80 1.77 1.34
C THR A 40 -11.03 0.71 2.42
N VAL A 41 -9.97 0.08 2.92
CA VAL A 41 -10.05 -0.90 4.01
C VAL A 41 -10.50 -0.25 5.31
N SER A 42 -9.93 0.91 5.69
CA SER A 42 -10.35 1.66 6.88
C SER A 42 -11.83 2.06 6.79
N PHE A 43 -12.28 2.54 5.62
CA PHE A 43 -13.69 2.86 5.39
C PHE A 43 -14.59 1.62 5.48
N ASN A 44 -14.17 0.50 4.89
CA ASN A 44 -14.91 -0.76 5.00
C ASN A 44 -15.09 -1.20 6.46
N ARG A 45 -14.03 -1.09 7.29
CA ARG A 45 -14.11 -1.37 8.73
C ARG A 45 -15.05 -0.43 9.45
N ALA A 46 -15.00 0.86 9.13
CA ALA A 46 -15.91 1.85 9.70
C ALA A 46 -17.37 1.54 9.40
N CYS A 47 -17.70 1.21 8.16
CA CYS A 47 -19.07 0.82 7.79
C CYS A 47 -19.52 -0.46 8.51
N ALA A 48 -18.65 -1.44 8.66
CA ALA A 48 -18.97 -2.68 9.37
C ALA A 48 -19.33 -2.43 10.85
N VAL A 49 -18.69 -1.45 11.49
CA VAL A 49 -18.85 -1.15 12.91
C VAL A 49 -19.96 -0.14 13.17
N TYR A 50 -20.02 0.96 12.42
CA TYR A 50 -21.01 2.03 12.65
C TYR A 50 -22.38 1.75 12.02
N ALA A 51 -22.43 0.96 10.95
CA ALA A 51 -23.68 0.72 10.20
C ALA A 51 -23.84 -0.76 9.79
N PRO A 52 -23.87 -1.71 10.75
CA PRO A 52 -23.86 -3.16 10.45
C PRO A 52 -25.06 -3.60 9.59
N LEU A 53 -26.25 -3.00 9.79
CA LEU A 53 -27.45 -3.31 9.01
C LEU A 53 -27.38 -2.85 7.55
N GLN A 54 -26.64 -1.76 7.28
CA GLN A 54 -26.45 -1.23 5.94
C GLN A 54 -25.21 -1.82 5.26
N TYR A 55 -24.23 -2.28 6.05
CA TYR A 55 -22.98 -2.84 5.56
C TYR A 55 -23.20 -3.98 4.56
N THR A 56 -24.13 -4.91 4.85
CA THR A 56 -24.46 -6.04 3.96
C THR A 56 -25.09 -5.59 2.63
N LYS A 57 -25.73 -4.43 2.59
CA LYS A 57 -26.30 -3.82 1.36
C LYS A 57 -25.27 -3.04 0.56
N ILE A 58 -24.34 -2.37 1.25
CA ILE A 58 -23.31 -1.54 0.64
C ILE A 58 -22.20 -2.43 0.06
N PHE A 59 -21.65 -3.33 0.88
CA PHE A 59 -20.51 -4.20 0.55
C PHE A 59 -20.98 -5.62 0.19
N THR A 60 -21.50 -5.76 -1.03
CA THR A 60 -21.75 -7.08 -1.62
C THR A 60 -20.46 -7.68 -2.20
N ARG A 61 -20.39 -9.01 -2.34
CA ARG A 61 -19.19 -9.71 -2.85
C ARG A 61 -18.68 -9.14 -4.18
N THR A 62 -19.58 -8.74 -5.08
CA THR A 62 -19.23 -8.13 -6.37
C THR A 62 -18.65 -6.73 -6.19
N ARG A 63 -19.27 -5.90 -5.35
CA ARG A 63 -18.80 -4.52 -5.11
C ARG A 63 -17.46 -4.49 -4.39
N THR A 64 -17.25 -5.37 -3.40
CA THR A 64 -15.97 -5.49 -2.69
C THR A 64 -14.83 -5.90 -3.63
N LYS A 65 -15.10 -6.73 -4.64
CA LYS A 65 -14.10 -7.09 -5.68
C LYS A 65 -13.84 -5.95 -6.67
N LEU A 66 -14.87 -5.17 -6.99
CA LEU A 66 -14.76 -4.07 -7.95
C LEU A 66 -14.00 -2.86 -7.37
N LEU A 67 -14.11 -2.64 -6.06
CA LEU A 67 -13.47 -1.53 -5.34
C LEU A 67 -11.93 -1.44 -5.53
N PRO A 68 -11.14 -2.52 -5.33
CA PRO A 68 -9.71 -2.47 -5.63
C PRO A 68 -9.43 -2.28 -7.12
N VAL A 69 -10.23 -2.88 -8.01
CA VAL A 69 -10.09 -2.71 -9.47
C VAL A 69 -10.27 -1.25 -9.87
N LEU A 70 -11.30 -0.58 -9.34
CA LEU A 70 -11.48 0.86 -9.53
C LEU A 70 -10.31 1.66 -8.96
N GLY A 71 -9.79 1.28 -7.80
CA GLY A 71 -8.58 1.90 -7.23
C GLY A 71 -7.38 1.84 -8.16
N PHE A 72 -7.11 0.68 -8.76
CA PHE A 72 -6.05 0.54 -9.77
C PHE A 72 -6.30 1.42 -10.99
N LEU A 73 -7.53 1.43 -11.52
CA LEU A 73 -7.89 2.24 -12.70
C LEU A 73 -7.77 3.74 -12.45
N ILE A 74 -8.18 4.22 -11.28
CA ILE A 74 -8.08 5.64 -10.89
C ILE A 74 -6.61 6.08 -10.77
N CYS A 75 -5.71 5.16 -10.40
CA CYS A 75 -4.28 5.45 -10.29
C CYS A 75 -3.53 5.42 -11.63
N LEU A 76 -4.08 4.82 -12.70
CA LEU A 76 -3.39 4.67 -13.99
C LEU A 76 -2.83 5.98 -14.58
N PRO A 77 -3.51 7.14 -14.49
CA PRO A 77 -2.96 8.40 -14.98
C PRO A 77 -1.61 8.76 -14.34
N VAL A 78 -1.36 8.36 -13.09
CA VAL A 78 -0.07 8.57 -12.42
C VAL A 78 1.03 7.73 -13.07
N LEU A 79 0.75 6.48 -13.41
CA LEU A 79 1.71 5.63 -14.11
C LEU A 79 2.16 6.29 -15.42
N VAL A 80 1.21 6.81 -16.20
CA VAL A 80 1.48 7.49 -17.48
C VAL A 80 2.23 8.80 -17.25
N ALA A 81 1.79 9.63 -16.31
CA ALA A 81 2.36 10.95 -16.06
C ALA A 81 3.83 10.92 -15.63
N TYR A 82 4.27 9.83 -14.97
CA TYR A 82 5.65 9.67 -14.49
C TYR A 82 6.50 8.74 -15.37
N SER A 83 5.91 7.99 -16.30
CA SER A 83 6.66 7.16 -17.26
C SER A 83 6.96 7.86 -18.58
N ILE A 84 6.25 8.95 -18.87
CA ILE A 84 6.43 9.77 -20.07
C ILE A 84 6.94 11.15 -19.63
N PRO A 85 7.97 11.71 -20.29
CA PRO A 85 8.47 13.05 -19.99
C PRO A 85 7.44 14.11 -20.42
N LEU A 86 6.51 14.45 -19.53
CA LEU A 86 5.51 15.50 -19.75
C LEU A 86 6.11 16.86 -19.35
N PHE A 87 6.06 17.84 -20.26
CA PHE A 87 6.48 19.22 -20.01
C PHE A 87 7.94 19.38 -19.50
N GLY A 88 8.82 18.44 -19.83
CA GLY A 88 10.21 18.45 -19.36
C GLY A 88 10.38 18.04 -17.90
N CYS A 89 9.32 17.58 -17.22
CA CYS A 89 9.41 16.99 -15.90
C CYS A 89 9.78 15.52 -16.02
N VAL A 90 11.02 15.21 -15.65
CA VAL A 90 11.53 13.85 -15.63
C VAL A 90 12.03 13.52 -14.23
N TYR A 91 11.65 12.34 -13.74
CA TYR A 91 12.22 11.73 -12.56
C TYR A 91 12.85 10.41 -12.97
N TYR A 92 14.14 10.29 -12.73
CA TYR A 92 14.94 9.19 -13.25
C TYR A 92 15.95 8.72 -12.21
N PHE A 93 16.47 7.51 -12.41
CA PHE A 93 17.50 6.94 -11.56
C PHE A 93 18.87 7.38 -12.04
N GLU A 94 19.64 8.04 -11.19
CA GLU A 94 21.01 8.39 -11.48
C GLU A 94 21.95 7.31 -10.92
N PRO A 95 22.65 6.55 -11.79
CA PRO A 95 23.44 5.41 -11.36
C PRO A 95 24.68 5.80 -10.53
N TYR A 96 25.17 7.03 -10.67
CA TYR A 96 26.36 7.50 -9.95
C TYR A 96 26.06 7.77 -8.47
N SER A 97 24.97 8.49 -8.19
CA SER A 97 24.55 8.80 -6.83
C SER A 97 23.72 7.67 -6.20
N LEU A 98 23.39 6.62 -6.99
CA LEU A 98 22.46 5.55 -6.63
C LEU A 98 21.12 6.08 -6.09
N SER A 99 20.75 7.27 -6.56
CA SER A 99 19.60 8.04 -6.09
C SER A 99 18.66 8.36 -7.25
N TRP A 100 17.45 8.79 -6.92
CA TRP A 100 16.48 9.23 -7.91
C TRP A 100 16.41 10.75 -7.89
N MET A 101 16.45 11.38 -9.05
CA MET A 101 16.53 12.83 -9.15
C MET A 101 15.50 13.39 -10.12
N PHE A 102 15.05 14.61 -9.83
CA PHE A 102 14.26 15.41 -10.76
C PHE A 102 15.20 16.25 -11.62
N ASP A 103 14.96 16.26 -12.92
CA ASP A 103 15.71 17.10 -13.87
C ASP A 103 15.46 18.60 -13.63
N ALA A 104 14.20 18.97 -13.34
CA ALA A 104 13.80 20.34 -13.07
C ALA A 104 13.27 20.55 -11.64
N SER A 105 13.77 21.60 -10.98
CA SER A 105 13.45 21.95 -9.58
C SER A 105 11.95 22.27 -9.36
N ILE A 106 11.27 22.78 -10.38
CA ILE A 106 9.82 23.05 -10.34
C ILE A 106 9.03 21.75 -10.21
N CYS A 107 9.44 20.70 -10.93
CA CYS A 107 8.77 19.40 -10.92
C CYS A 107 8.87 18.75 -9.55
N ASN A 108 10.05 18.81 -8.92
CA ASN A 108 10.24 18.35 -7.55
C ASN A 108 9.28 19.05 -6.58
N ARG A 109 9.14 20.38 -6.68
CA ARG A 109 8.27 21.15 -5.80
C ARG A 109 6.78 20.81 -6.00
N VAL A 110 6.32 20.72 -7.24
CA VAL A 110 4.92 20.34 -7.54
C VAL A 110 4.63 18.91 -7.07
N HIS A 111 5.55 17.98 -7.34
CA HIS A 111 5.46 16.60 -6.87
C HIS A 111 5.37 16.53 -5.35
N THR A 112 6.28 17.20 -4.66
CA THR A 112 6.34 17.25 -3.20
C THR A 112 5.01 17.76 -2.61
N ILE A 113 4.45 18.86 -3.15
CA ILE A 113 3.16 19.39 -2.69
C ILE A 113 2.02 18.39 -2.95
N ALA A 114 1.95 17.83 -4.15
CA ALA A 114 0.91 16.85 -4.50
C ALA A 114 1.00 15.61 -3.60
N GLU A 115 2.21 15.14 -3.30
CA GLU A 115 2.43 14.03 -2.39
C GLU A 115 1.99 14.38 -0.97
N TYR A 116 2.39 15.53 -0.43
CA TYR A 116 1.96 15.98 0.90
C TYR A 116 0.45 16.09 1.04
N VAL A 117 -0.22 16.67 0.04
CA VAL A 117 -1.67 16.85 0.07
C VAL A 117 -2.38 15.51 -0.08
N CYS A 118 -2.07 14.74 -1.12
CA CYS A 118 -2.77 13.48 -1.37
C CYS A 118 -2.47 12.44 -0.27
N HIS A 119 -1.20 12.23 0.06
CA HIS A 119 -0.82 11.23 1.05
C HIS A 119 -1.18 11.69 2.45
N GLY A 120 -0.84 12.93 2.80
CA GLY A 120 -1.10 13.47 4.13
C GLY A 120 -2.59 13.47 4.46
N VAL A 121 -3.45 13.96 3.55
CA VAL A 121 -4.89 14.05 3.81
C VAL A 121 -5.53 12.67 3.85
N ILE A 122 -5.32 11.84 2.83
CA ILE A 122 -5.99 10.52 2.74
C ILE A 122 -5.56 9.62 3.89
N LEU A 123 -4.27 9.63 4.22
CA LEU A 123 -3.73 8.78 5.26
C LEU A 123 -4.11 9.26 6.66
N SER A 124 -4.06 10.56 6.91
CA SER A 124 -4.52 11.13 8.19
C SER A 124 -6.00 10.82 8.42
N PHE A 125 -6.84 10.98 7.39
CA PHE A 125 -8.25 10.61 7.47
C PHE A 125 -8.42 9.11 7.78
N SER A 126 -7.68 8.24 7.10
CA SER A 126 -7.71 6.79 7.34
C SER A 126 -7.33 6.43 8.78
N ILE A 127 -6.27 7.04 9.31
CA ILE A 127 -5.80 6.84 10.69
C ILE A 127 -6.88 7.28 11.69
N VAL A 128 -7.48 8.45 11.50
CA VAL A 128 -8.57 8.95 12.36
C VAL A 128 -9.75 7.98 12.36
N VAL A 129 -10.14 7.47 11.19
CA VAL A 129 -11.21 6.48 11.06
C VAL A 129 -10.86 5.17 11.77
N ASP A 130 -9.65 4.65 11.61
CA ASP A 130 -9.24 3.42 12.29
C ASP A 130 -9.20 3.60 13.82
N PHE A 131 -8.73 4.75 14.31
CA PHE A 131 -8.77 5.08 15.74
C PHE A 131 -10.20 5.22 16.25
N SER A 132 -11.10 5.84 15.49
CA SER A 132 -12.50 6.00 15.89
C SER A 132 -13.20 4.64 15.99
N VAL A 133 -12.94 3.75 15.03
CA VAL A 133 -13.43 2.36 15.03
C VAL A 133 -12.89 1.59 16.23
N ALA A 134 -11.58 1.65 16.48
CA ALA A 134 -10.95 0.98 17.61
C ALA A 134 -11.51 1.49 18.95
N ALA A 135 -11.68 2.80 19.10
CA ALA A 135 -12.25 3.42 20.30
C ALA A 135 -13.71 3.01 20.54
N TYR A 136 -14.52 2.95 19.48
CA TYR A 136 -15.91 2.49 19.56
C TYR A 136 -15.98 1.04 20.04
N LEU A 137 -15.24 0.14 19.40
CA LEU A 137 -15.21 -1.27 19.77
C LEU A 137 -14.66 -1.51 21.18
N PHE A 138 -13.67 -0.71 21.60
CA PHE A 138 -13.15 -0.78 22.97
C PHE A 138 -14.20 -0.39 24.02
N ARG A 139 -15.00 0.65 23.72
CA ARG A 139 -16.13 1.06 24.58
C ARG A 139 -17.21 -0.01 24.64
N ASP A 140 -17.56 -0.61 23.49
CA ASP A 140 -18.59 -1.64 23.41
C ASP A 140 -18.17 -2.92 24.15
N ARG A 141 -16.90 -3.33 24.01
CA ARG A 141 -16.32 -4.45 24.77
C ARG A 141 -16.43 -4.28 26.28
N LYS A 142 -16.24 -3.05 26.80
CA LYS A 142 -16.38 -2.76 28.23
C LYS A 142 -17.81 -3.03 28.72
N LYS A 143 -18.81 -2.95 27.84
CA LYS A 143 -20.22 -3.20 28.16
C LYS A 143 -20.63 -4.66 27.96
N GLN A 144 -20.21 -5.31 26.89
CA GLN A 144 -20.69 -6.65 26.49
C GLN A 144 -19.82 -7.83 26.96
N GLY A 145 -18.63 -7.59 27.54
CA GLY A 145 -17.75 -8.67 28.01
C GLY A 145 -16.84 -9.24 26.92
N ARG A 146 -16.02 -10.24 27.29
CA ARG A 146 -14.81 -10.66 26.55
C ARG A 146 -15.11 -11.54 25.32
N ASN A 147 -15.49 -10.95 24.19
CA ASN A 147 -15.36 -11.65 22.89
C ASN A 147 -13.90 -11.54 22.39
N MET A 148 -13.27 -12.69 22.13
CA MET A 148 -11.86 -12.75 21.71
C MET A 148 -11.69 -12.36 20.23
N MET A 149 -12.71 -12.59 19.39
CA MET A 149 -12.65 -12.23 17.97
C MET A 149 -12.62 -10.70 17.79
N ASP A 150 -13.49 -9.99 18.52
CA ASP A 150 -13.54 -8.52 18.48
C ASP A 150 -12.24 -7.91 19.02
N PHE A 151 -11.61 -8.56 20.01
CA PHE A 151 -10.29 -8.14 20.50
C PHE A 151 -9.22 -8.17 19.41
N MET A 152 -9.13 -9.29 18.68
CA MET A 152 -8.13 -9.46 17.64
C MET A 152 -8.35 -8.48 16.49
N PHE A 153 -9.62 -8.17 16.17
CA PHE A 153 -9.97 -7.15 15.20
C PHE A 153 -9.57 -5.73 15.64
N ILE A 154 -9.79 -5.37 16.92
CA ILE A 154 -9.32 -4.10 17.49
C ILE A 154 -7.80 -3.99 17.42
N VAL A 155 -7.08 -5.03 17.87
CA VAL A 155 -5.61 -5.05 17.87
C VAL A 155 -5.07 -4.91 16.45
N GLN A 156 -5.63 -5.65 15.49
CA GLN A 156 -5.27 -5.52 14.08
C GLN A 156 -5.45 -4.08 13.59
N THR A 157 -6.63 -3.49 13.83
CA THR A 157 -6.95 -2.13 13.38
C THR A 157 -5.99 -1.10 13.99
N LEU A 158 -5.67 -1.23 15.29
CA LEU A 158 -4.75 -0.35 15.98
C LEU A 158 -3.31 -0.49 15.50
N VAL A 159 -2.83 -1.72 15.29
CA VAL A 159 -1.47 -1.98 14.77
C VAL A 159 -1.30 -1.38 13.38
N LEU A 160 -2.30 -1.54 12.49
CA LEU A 160 -2.25 -0.92 11.15
C LEU A 160 -2.21 0.61 11.22
N ALA A 161 -3.08 1.21 12.04
CA ALA A 161 -3.16 2.67 12.19
C ALA A 161 -1.87 3.26 12.79
N LEU A 162 -1.35 2.66 13.86
CA LEU A 162 -0.13 3.11 14.52
C LEU A 162 1.10 2.94 13.63
N SER A 163 1.22 1.80 12.95
CA SER A 163 2.35 1.57 12.03
C SER A 163 2.33 2.60 10.92
N ASN A 164 1.17 2.84 10.29
CA ASN A 164 1.05 3.88 9.28
C ASN A 164 1.41 5.27 9.80
N GLY A 165 0.83 5.67 10.93
CA GLY A 165 1.10 6.97 11.53
C GLY A 165 2.58 7.14 11.82
N PHE A 166 3.22 6.15 12.44
CA PHE A 166 4.65 6.16 12.75
C PHE A 166 5.51 6.27 11.49
N PHE A 167 5.29 5.41 10.50
CA PHE A 167 6.11 5.40 9.29
C PHE A 167 5.90 6.63 8.41
N THR A 168 4.69 7.20 8.41
CA THR A 168 4.37 8.45 7.71
C THR A 168 5.02 9.64 8.38
N LEU A 169 4.87 9.73 9.70
CA LEU A 169 5.54 10.76 10.49
C LEU A 169 7.05 10.68 10.29
N PHE A 170 7.63 9.47 10.36
CA PHE A 170 9.04 9.24 10.12
C PHE A 170 9.47 9.74 8.73
N LEU A 171 8.76 9.33 7.66
CA LEU A 171 9.06 9.77 6.29
C LEU A 171 9.02 11.29 6.14
N TYR A 172 7.99 11.95 6.68
CA TYR A 172 7.75 13.37 6.42
C TYR A 172 8.40 14.32 7.43
N THR A 173 8.84 13.85 8.60
CA THR A 173 9.58 14.69 9.56
C THR A 173 11.08 14.55 9.38
N ILE A 174 11.57 13.31 9.22
CA ILE A 174 13.00 13.03 9.09
C ILE A 174 13.45 13.19 7.64
N GLY A 175 12.62 12.81 6.67
CA GLY A 175 12.91 13.00 5.25
C GLY A 175 13.01 14.48 4.82
N THR A 176 12.30 15.39 5.48
CA THR A 176 12.39 16.83 5.18
C THR A 176 13.66 17.49 5.69
N LEU A 177 14.25 16.97 6.76
CA LEU A 177 15.34 17.64 7.48
C LEU A 177 16.73 17.34 6.88
N GLN A 178 16.85 16.35 5.98
CA GLN A 178 18.16 15.84 5.56
C GLN A 178 18.21 15.58 4.05
N TYR A 179 18.40 16.65 3.28
CA TYR A 179 18.47 16.62 1.81
C TYR A 179 19.76 16.00 1.21
N PHE A 180 20.67 15.43 2.01
CA PHE A 180 22.02 15.09 1.52
C PHE A 180 22.62 13.77 2.02
N THR A 181 21.85 12.92 2.72
CA THR A 181 22.37 11.64 3.22
C THR A 181 21.74 10.47 2.45
N PRO A 182 22.48 9.77 1.57
CA PRO A 182 21.93 8.67 0.75
C PRO A 182 21.33 7.54 1.60
N LEU A 183 21.86 7.32 2.81
CA LEU A 183 21.31 6.35 3.76
C LEU A 183 19.84 6.60 4.07
N LEU A 184 19.43 7.86 4.24
CA LEU A 184 18.04 8.20 4.55
C LEU A 184 17.10 8.02 3.37
N ASP A 185 17.59 8.24 2.16
CA ASP A 185 16.82 8.02 0.93
C ASP A 185 16.48 6.52 0.76
N HIS A 186 17.37 5.64 1.24
CA HIS A 186 17.11 4.20 1.35
C HIS A 186 16.18 3.84 2.52
N MET A 187 16.12 4.64 3.60
CA MET A 187 15.22 4.38 4.72
C MET A 187 13.75 4.47 4.32
N ALA A 188 13.40 5.37 3.40
CA ALA A 188 12.04 5.45 2.87
C ALA A 188 11.62 4.17 2.14
N LYS A 189 12.54 3.57 1.38
CA LYS A 189 12.32 2.30 0.67
C LYS A 189 12.19 1.12 1.64
N LEU A 190 13.08 1.04 2.63
CA LEU A 190 13.04 0.03 3.68
C LEU A 190 11.72 0.10 4.47
N ASN A 191 11.29 1.32 4.80
CA ASN A 191 10.04 1.58 5.49
C ASN A 191 8.83 0.98 4.74
N ASN A 192 8.71 1.23 3.43
CA ASN A 192 7.61 0.65 2.64
C ASN A 192 7.58 -0.89 2.69
N ILE A 193 8.74 -1.54 2.67
CA ILE A 193 8.86 -3.01 2.78
C ILE A 193 8.47 -3.49 4.18
N LEU A 194 8.96 -2.81 5.23
CA LEU A 194 8.62 -3.12 6.62
C LEU A 194 7.12 -2.96 6.88
N LEU A 195 6.51 -1.90 6.36
CA LEU A 195 5.08 -1.65 6.47
C LEU A 195 4.25 -2.75 5.79
N ALA A 196 4.65 -3.18 4.59
CA ALA A 196 4.02 -4.29 3.90
C ALA A 196 4.15 -5.62 4.68
N LEU A 197 5.32 -5.87 5.29
CA LEU A 197 5.54 -7.03 6.16
C LEU A 197 4.68 -6.98 7.41
N ILE A 198 4.59 -5.84 8.09
CA ILE A 198 3.75 -5.67 9.27
C ILE A 198 2.27 -5.91 8.91
N TYR A 199 1.83 -5.43 7.77
CA TYR A 199 0.44 -5.61 7.31
C TYR A 199 0.11 -7.07 7.06
N THR A 200 0.94 -7.74 6.27
CA THR A 200 0.76 -9.15 5.92
C THR A 200 0.83 -10.02 7.17
N ALA A 201 1.81 -9.80 8.05
CA ALA A 201 1.94 -10.51 9.32
C ALA A 201 0.74 -10.28 10.25
N THR A 202 0.28 -9.03 10.40
CA THR A 202 -0.85 -8.71 11.27
C THR A 202 -2.13 -9.37 10.76
N ILE A 203 -2.41 -9.32 9.44
CA ILE A 203 -3.57 -10.00 8.85
C ILE A 203 -3.47 -11.52 9.07
N ALA A 204 -2.30 -12.11 8.81
CA ALA A 204 -2.07 -13.54 8.95
C ALA A 204 -2.26 -14.04 10.39
N LEU A 205 -1.83 -13.26 11.39
CA LEU A 205 -1.88 -13.64 12.80
C LEU A 205 -3.23 -13.32 13.46
N CYS A 206 -3.86 -12.20 13.08
CA CYS A 206 -5.09 -11.73 13.71
C CYS A 206 -6.36 -12.39 13.15
N ASN A 207 -6.36 -12.79 11.89
CA ASN A 207 -7.53 -13.44 11.29
C ASN A 207 -7.47 -14.96 11.53
N LYS A 208 -8.36 -15.47 12.39
CA LYS A 208 -8.43 -16.91 12.73
C LYS A 208 -8.50 -17.80 11.50
N HIS A 209 -9.29 -17.43 10.48
CA HIS A 209 -9.43 -18.24 9.28
C HIS A 209 -8.13 -18.27 8.47
N VAL A 210 -7.50 -17.11 8.24
CA VAL A 210 -6.22 -17.03 7.51
C VAL A 210 -5.14 -17.80 8.26
N ARG A 211 -5.07 -17.62 9.58
CA ARG A 211 -4.13 -18.32 10.45
C ARG A 211 -4.30 -19.84 10.34
N THR A 212 -5.52 -20.35 10.41
CA THR A 212 -5.80 -21.78 10.26
C THR A 212 -5.37 -22.31 8.90
N GLU A 213 -5.66 -21.59 7.81
CA GLU A 213 -5.20 -21.97 6.46
C GLU A 213 -3.67 -21.99 6.36
N ILE A 214 -2.98 -20.98 6.89
CA ILE A 214 -1.51 -20.93 6.91
C ILE A 214 -0.94 -22.10 7.71
N PHE A 215 -1.50 -22.39 8.90
CA PHE A 215 -1.07 -23.56 9.69
C PHE A 215 -1.31 -24.87 8.94
N ASN A 216 -2.43 -25.01 8.24
CA ASN A 216 -2.72 -26.21 7.44
C ASN A 216 -1.72 -26.38 6.27
N LEU A 217 -1.32 -25.28 5.64
CA LEU A 217 -0.29 -25.27 4.59
C LEU A 217 1.09 -25.64 5.14
N ILE A 218 1.52 -25.02 6.26
CA ILE A 218 2.83 -25.27 6.88
C ILE A 218 2.93 -26.68 7.46
N THR A 219 1.87 -27.16 8.11
CA THR A 219 1.87 -28.51 8.71
C THR A 219 1.63 -29.62 7.67
N CYS A 220 1.49 -29.29 6.38
CA CYS A 220 1.12 -30.23 5.31
C CYS A 220 -0.06 -31.14 5.68
N LYS A 221 -0.94 -30.68 6.59
CA LYS A 221 -2.17 -31.39 7.00
C LYS A 221 -3.28 -31.26 5.95
N ARG A 222 -2.91 -31.01 4.69
CA ARG A 222 -3.83 -31.06 3.57
C ARG A 222 -4.22 -32.52 3.39
N ASN A 223 -5.23 -32.95 4.14
CA ASN A 223 -5.93 -34.20 3.93
C ASN A 223 -6.14 -34.33 2.42
N ALA A 224 -5.59 -35.39 1.84
CA ALA A 224 -5.65 -35.76 0.43
C ALA A 224 -7.09 -36.11 -0.02
N ARG A 225 -8.13 -35.46 0.54
CA ARG A 225 -9.54 -35.79 0.31
C ARG A 225 -10.34 -34.79 -0.50
N ASN A 226 -9.85 -33.58 -0.82
CA ASN A 226 -10.65 -32.60 -1.58
C ASN A 226 -9.89 -31.80 -2.65
N ILE A 227 -8.75 -32.29 -3.16
CA ILE A 227 -8.12 -31.72 -4.36
C ILE A 227 -8.86 -32.17 -5.64
N GLY A 228 -9.71 -33.20 -5.57
CA GLY A 228 -10.48 -33.73 -6.71
C GLY A 228 -11.85 -33.09 -6.99
N THR A 229 -12.32 -32.13 -6.20
CA THR A 229 -13.72 -31.62 -6.32
C THR A 229 -13.84 -30.11 -6.60
N VAL A 230 -12.73 -29.37 -6.70
CA VAL A 230 -12.75 -27.94 -7.09
C VAL A 230 -12.24 -27.71 -8.52
N LEU A 231 -11.65 -28.73 -9.15
CA LEU A 231 -11.51 -28.82 -10.60
C LEU A 231 -12.61 -29.80 -11.08
N VAL A 232 -13.47 -29.40 -12.01
CA VAL A 232 -14.62 -30.16 -12.56
C VAL A 232 -15.92 -30.09 -11.74
N VAL A 233 -16.43 -28.88 -11.50
CA VAL A 233 -17.87 -28.55 -11.70
C VAL A 233 -17.96 -27.18 -12.37
N VAL A 234 -17.28 -27.06 -13.51
CA VAL A 234 -17.60 -26.07 -14.55
C VAL A 234 -17.80 -26.87 -15.82
N THR A 235 -18.81 -27.75 -15.81
CA THR A 235 -19.47 -28.35 -16.97
C THR A 235 -20.52 -29.35 -16.47
N SER A 236 -21.76 -28.90 -16.27
CA SER A 236 -22.97 -29.64 -16.71
C SER A 236 -24.24 -28.90 -16.29
N ASN A 237 -25.02 -28.52 -17.31
CA ASN A 237 -26.50 -28.49 -17.39
C ASN A 237 -27.21 -27.54 -16.39
N THR A 238 -27.95 -26.51 -16.78
CA THR A 238 -28.75 -26.19 -17.98
C THR A 238 -28.90 -24.67 -18.10
#